data_AF-A0A3D2CEY1-F1
#
_entry.id   AF-A0A3D2CEY1-F1
#
_cell.length_a   1.000
_cell.length_b   1.000
_cell.length_c   1.000
_cell.angle_alpha   90.00
_cell.angle_beta   90.00
_cell.angle_gamma   90.00
#
_symmetry.space_group_name_H-M   'P 1'
#
loop_
_entity.id
_entity.type
_entity.pdbx_description
1 polymer ?
#
loop_
_entity_poly.entity_id
_entity_poly.type
_entity_poly.pdbx_seq_one_letter_code
_entity_poly.pdbx_strand_id
1 'polypeptide(L)'
;HVGVRKFGPLPPPPQGTCNIDVVCPDAVGWEAEIDSVAVYGFSGDLWCTGFMMNNTAEDQTPLFATAQHCGVDSGNASSLVVYWNYESANCGDLSGGRLDDYQVGSTWRMEYRSSDWTLVELSSAPDPAHEVAFAGWDRSGSTTSGAVAIHHPGTDEKAISFENDPTLVTDAYSDRSDSSGSHVRVEDWDLGTTEGGSSGSPLFDTDHRAIGTLTGGYASCRWDEPDWYGRLYKAWDGDGRASRRLSDWLDPSGTGQTTINTLAPHLSGVQVTPSDGLEVTGPVGGPYTPSAATWTLNNRGDAPVTVTVSSDAAWAAPSATSVAIPSEGSTDLTVSITSAADALPPGRHDGTVTFTYDNGASPSTRPLSMLIGEPVVFYAWDLDTDPGWSTGGDWEWGVPQGNGGQYGGPDPSSGATGSQVYGYNLDGDYDDRMRAQNLTTGELDLSGAVGTRLQFQRWLGVEEPEYDNASIEVTGDGGRNWQTVWKNDGEITDRSWTLEEVDISAVVDGSSNAQIRWVMGSTDEGYTYCGWNIDDIEILAIGEPSVTEEDDPSDPDTPDDTAERDTADTEPSTPETRDSSDPSIEEDTAVMDPDSITNEKGAASGCACSTTKPLRGTGWLLAGLATLATIRRRQD
;
A
#
# COMPACT_ATOMS: atom_id res chain seq x y z
N HIS A 1 -35.23 9.10 29.49
CA HIS A 1 -33.99 9.86 29.72
C HIS A 1 -33.01 8.94 30.42
N VAL A 2 -31.75 8.69 30.06
CA VAL A 2 -30.79 8.92 28.95
C VAL A 2 -29.60 8.02 29.42
N GLY A 3 -28.82 7.31 28.61
CA GLY A 3 -28.38 7.59 27.25
C GLY A 3 -28.21 6.34 26.40
N VAL A 4 -28.39 6.61 25.11
CA VAL A 4 -28.19 5.70 23.99
C VAL A 4 -26.73 5.87 23.58
N ARG A 5 -25.92 4.81 23.69
CA ARG A 5 -24.73 4.70 22.84
C ARG A 5 -25.23 4.48 21.41
N LYS A 6 -24.74 5.26 20.44
CA LYS A 6 -24.96 4.96 19.03
C LYS A 6 -24.34 3.59 18.77
N PHE A 7 -25.18 2.61 18.45
CA PHE A 7 -24.75 1.34 17.92
C PHE A 7 -24.17 1.60 16.52
N GLY A 8 -22.91 1.24 16.31
CA GLY A 8 -22.47 0.83 14.98
C GLY A 8 -23.31 -0.37 14.50
N PRO A 9 -23.24 -0.75 13.22
CA PRO A 9 -23.89 -1.95 12.74
C PRO A 9 -23.52 -3.12 13.66
N LEU A 10 -24.53 -3.88 14.10
CA LEU A 10 -24.27 -5.13 14.80
C LEU A 10 -23.43 -6.00 13.88
N PRO A 11 -22.42 -6.75 14.38
CA PRO A 11 -21.78 -7.77 13.57
C PRO A 11 -22.90 -8.65 12.99
N PRO A 12 -22.83 -8.97 11.69
CA PRO A 12 -23.83 -9.80 11.07
C PRO A 12 -23.99 -11.12 11.85
N PRO A 13 -25.20 -11.68 11.90
CA PRO A 13 -25.43 -12.90 12.64
C PRO A 13 -24.49 -13.99 12.11
N PRO A 14 -23.93 -14.83 13.00
CA PRO A 14 -23.04 -15.90 12.58
C PRO A 14 -23.75 -16.81 11.57
N GLN A 15 -22.97 -17.37 10.64
CA GLN A 15 -23.51 -18.19 9.56
C GLN A 15 -24.36 -19.36 10.09
N GLY A 16 -25.36 -19.77 9.31
CA GLY A 16 -26.20 -20.91 9.66
C GLY A 16 -25.41 -22.23 9.73
N THR A 17 -25.77 -23.12 10.65
CA THR A 17 -25.04 -24.38 10.93
C THR A 17 -25.13 -25.44 9.80
N CYS A 18 -25.81 -25.15 8.69
CA CYS A 18 -25.85 -26.05 7.54
C CYS A 18 -24.72 -25.78 6.54
N ASN A 19 -24.10 -24.60 6.61
CA ASN A 19 -22.91 -24.28 5.83
C ASN A 19 -21.76 -25.22 6.24
N ILE A 20 -20.84 -25.46 5.31
CA ILE A 20 -19.71 -26.37 5.49
C ILE A 20 -18.43 -25.55 5.49
N ASP A 21 -17.68 -25.56 6.60
CA ASP A 21 -16.38 -24.88 6.65
C ASP A 21 -15.43 -25.43 5.58
N VAL A 22 -14.65 -24.57 4.94
CA VAL A 22 -13.66 -24.97 3.92
C VAL A 22 -12.56 -25.89 4.43
N VAL A 23 -12.36 -25.97 5.75
CA VAL A 23 -11.42 -26.92 6.37
C VAL A 23 -12.00 -28.32 6.57
N CYS A 24 -13.28 -28.53 6.24
CA CYS A 24 -13.92 -29.83 6.35
C CYS A 24 -13.46 -30.82 5.26
N PRO A 25 -13.49 -32.14 5.53
CA PRO A 25 -13.11 -33.16 4.54
C PRO A 25 -13.87 -33.10 3.21
N ASP A 26 -15.07 -32.54 3.21
CA ASP A 26 -15.90 -32.33 2.00
C ASP A 26 -15.24 -31.37 1.01
N ALA A 27 -14.36 -30.47 1.46
CA ALA A 27 -13.69 -29.46 0.65
C ALA A 27 -12.37 -29.95 0.01
N VAL A 28 -11.91 -31.17 0.30
CA VAL A 28 -10.64 -31.70 -0.21
C VAL A 28 -10.62 -31.67 -1.74
N GLY A 29 -9.55 -31.11 -2.30
CA GLY A 29 -9.37 -30.92 -3.74
C GLY A 29 -9.78 -29.53 -4.26
N TRP A 30 -10.35 -28.67 -3.42
CA TRP A 30 -10.73 -27.28 -3.74
C TRP A 30 -9.76 -26.24 -3.16
N GLU A 31 -8.60 -26.64 -2.65
CA GLU A 31 -7.67 -25.76 -1.93
C GLU A 31 -7.30 -24.52 -2.78
N ALA A 32 -6.97 -24.72 -4.05
CA ALA A 32 -6.63 -23.63 -4.97
C ALA A 32 -7.76 -22.62 -5.15
N GLU A 33 -9.02 -23.08 -5.23
CA GLU A 33 -10.17 -22.18 -5.39
C GLU A 33 -10.53 -21.52 -4.05
N ILE A 34 -10.38 -22.23 -2.93
CA ILE A 34 -10.58 -21.71 -1.57
C ILE A 34 -9.65 -20.51 -1.31
N ASP A 35 -8.41 -20.60 -1.76
CA ASP A 35 -7.38 -19.57 -1.60
C ASP A 35 -7.59 -18.37 -2.54
N SER A 36 -8.56 -18.44 -3.46
CA SER A 36 -8.92 -17.32 -4.34
C SER A 36 -10.04 -16.44 -3.77
N VAL A 37 -10.78 -16.90 -2.76
CA VAL A 37 -11.98 -16.27 -2.22
C VAL A 37 -11.69 -15.50 -0.94
N ALA A 38 -12.27 -14.31 -0.80
CA ALA A 38 -12.15 -13.48 0.39
C ALA A 38 -13.44 -12.74 0.74
N VAL A 39 -13.58 -12.42 2.03
CA VAL A 39 -14.55 -11.44 2.51
C VAL A 39 -13.96 -10.05 2.37
N TYR A 40 -14.80 -9.07 2.08
CA TYR A 40 -14.34 -7.69 2.02
C TYR A 40 -15.33 -6.72 2.63
N GLY A 41 -14.82 -5.52 2.86
CA GLY A 41 -15.53 -4.47 3.57
C GLY A 41 -15.02 -3.07 3.27
N PHE A 42 -15.62 -2.12 3.99
CA PHE A 42 -15.19 -0.74 4.06
C PHE A 42 -15.16 -0.33 5.52
N SER A 43 -14.10 0.35 5.96
CA SER A 43 -13.99 0.89 7.33
C SER A 43 -14.24 -0.16 8.43
N GLY A 44 -13.74 -1.39 8.23
CA GLY A 44 -13.86 -2.50 9.19
C GLY A 44 -15.22 -3.22 9.23
N ASP A 45 -16.24 -2.69 8.57
CA ASP A 45 -17.50 -3.41 8.37
C ASP A 45 -17.33 -4.40 7.21
N LEU A 46 -17.70 -5.66 7.39
CA LEU A 46 -17.73 -6.70 6.34
C LEU A 46 -19.10 -6.75 5.66
N TRP A 47 -19.13 -6.84 4.33
CA TRP A 47 -20.39 -6.64 3.56
C TRP A 47 -20.67 -7.76 2.56
N CYS A 48 -19.67 -8.19 1.80
CA CYS A 48 -19.83 -9.12 0.68
C CYS A 48 -18.61 -10.04 0.54
N THR A 49 -18.74 -11.01 -0.36
CA THR A 49 -17.67 -11.89 -0.81
C THR A 49 -17.15 -11.45 -2.17
N GLY A 50 -15.86 -11.64 -2.43
CA GLY A 50 -15.31 -11.58 -3.77
C GLY A 50 -14.21 -12.61 -3.97
N PHE A 51 -13.59 -12.61 -5.14
CA PHE A 51 -12.54 -13.56 -5.47
C PHE A 51 -11.56 -13.02 -6.51
N MET A 52 -10.32 -13.50 -6.43
CA MET A 52 -9.27 -13.18 -7.41
C MET A 52 -9.50 -13.95 -8.71
N MET A 53 -9.25 -13.31 -9.85
CA MET A 53 -9.41 -13.91 -11.17
C MET A 53 -8.08 -13.99 -11.90
N ASN A 54 -7.78 -15.16 -12.47
CA ASN A 54 -6.67 -15.33 -13.39
C ASN A 54 -6.97 -14.63 -14.73
N ASN A 55 -5.94 -14.33 -15.51
CA ASN A 55 -6.06 -13.80 -16.87
C ASN A 55 -5.17 -14.60 -17.83
N THR A 56 -5.38 -14.44 -19.14
CA THR A 56 -4.65 -15.21 -20.17
C THR A 56 -3.14 -14.98 -20.24
N ALA A 57 -2.60 -13.97 -19.54
CA ALA A 57 -1.16 -13.77 -19.39
C ALA A 57 -0.57 -14.54 -18.20
N GLU A 58 -1.40 -15.08 -17.29
CA GLU A 58 -1.00 -15.79 -16.08
C GLU A 58 0.04 -15.02 -15.24
N ASP A 59 -0.12 -13.69 -15.20
CA ASP A 59 0.87 -12.74 -14.66
C ASP A 59 0.57 -12.28 -13.23
N GLN A 60 -0.40 -12.89 -12.57
CA GLN A 60 -0.84 -12.55 -11.21
C GLN A 60 -1.31 -11.09 -11.06
N THR A 61 -1.74 -10.43 -12.15
CA THR A 61 -2.40 -9.13 -12.04
C THR A 61 -3.57 -9.24 -11.06
N PRO A 62 -3.67 -8.37 -10.03
CA PRO A 62 -4.54 -8.59 -8.89
C PRO A 62 -6.00 -8.19 -9.16
N LEU A 63 -6.64 -8.87 -10.10
CA LEU A 63 -8.03 -8.65 -10.51
C LEU A 63 -8.98 -9.34 -9.52
N PHE A 64 -9.75 -8.55 -8.78
CA PHE A 64 -10.71 -9.02 -7.79
C PHE A 64 -12.14 -8.75 -8.24
N ALA A 65 -12.94 -9.81 -8.35
CA ALA A 65 -14.32 -9.77 -8.79
C ALA A 65 -15.31 -9.85 -7.62
N THR A 66 -16.45 -9.20 -7.78
CA THR A 66 -17.59 -9.24 -6.85
C THR A 66 -18.89 -8.92 -7.60
N ALA A 67 -20.02 -8.96 -6.89
CA ALA A 67 -21.31 -8.52 -7.41
C ALA A 67 -21.42 -6.98 -7.50
N GLN A 68 -22.12 -6.49 -8.52
CA GLN A 68 -22.37 -5.06 -8.73
C GLN A 68 -23.24 -4.47 -7.62
N HIS A 69 -24.20 -5.24 -7.11
CA HIS A 69 -25.11 -4.77 -6.07
C HIS A 69 -24.44 -4.56 -4.71
N CYS A 70 -23.23 -5.09 -4.48
CA CYS A 70 -22.43 -4.83 -3.28
C CYS A 70 -21.86 -3.40 -3.24
N GLY A 71 -21.96 -2.66 -4.35
CA GLY A 71 -21.72 -1.21 -4.35
C GLY A 71 -20.25 -0.78 -4.40
N VAL A 72 -19.34 -1.68 -4.78
CA VAL A 72 -17.96 -1.27 -5.11
C VAL A 72 -17.96 -0.53 -6.45
N ASP A 73 -17.55 0.73 -6.43
CA ASP A 73 -17.52 1.61 -7.60
C ASP A 73 -16.29 2.53 -7.62
N SER A 74 -16.16 3.37 -8.64
CA SER A 74 -15.01 4.26 -8.80
C SER A 74 -14.83 5.30 -7.67
N GLY A 75 -15.87 5.53 -6.86
CA GLY A 75 -15.85 6.48 -5.76
C GLY A 75 -15.37 5.89 -4.43
N ASN A 76 -15.43 4.57 -4.26
CA ASN A 76 -15.03 3.90 -3.00
C ASN A 76 -14.00 2.77 -3.18
N ALA A 77 -13.67 2.34 -4.39
CA ALA A 77 -12.73 1.23 -4.62
C ALA A 77 -11.37 1.42 -3.90
N SER A 78 -10.89 2.66 -3.75
CA SER A 78 -9.61 2.96 -3.08
C SER A 78 -9.62 2.68 -1.58
N SER A 79 -10.79 2.55 -0.95
CA SER A 79 -10.94 2.22 0.48
C SER A 79 -11.41 0.78 0.72
N LEU A 80 -11.45 -0.05 -0.32
CA LEU A 80 -11.79 -1.47 -0.21
C LEU A 80 -10.78 -2.17 0.71
N VAL A 81 -11.25 -2.93 1.70
CA VAL A 81 -10.41 -3.81 2.51
C VAL A 81 -10.79 -5.25 2.24
N VAL A 82 -9.83 -6.06 1.81
CA VAL A 82 -10.02 -7.48 1.50
C VAL A 82 -9.32 -8.31 2.58
N TYR A 83 -10.03 -9.28 3.15
CA TYR A 83 -9.53 -10.18 4.19
C TYR A 83 -9.42 -11.61 3.63
N TRP A 84 -8.18 -12.06 3.45
CA TRP A 84 -7.83 -13.40 3.05
C TRP A 84 -7.89 -14.34 4.26
N ASN A 85 -7.97 -15.65 3.99
CA ASN A 85 -7.82 -16.71 5.01
C ASN A 85 -8.72 -16.56 6.25
N TYR A 86 -9.85 -15.86 6.11
CA TYR A 86 -10.87 -15.78 7.15
C TYR A 86 -11.71 -17.05 7.17
N GLU A 87 -11.20 -18.08 7.82
CA GLU A 87 -11.82 -19.42 7.86
C GLU A 87 -11.70 -20.07 9.24
N SER A 88 -12.59 -21.03 9.53
CA SER A 88 -12.58 -21.78 10.79
C SER A 88 -11.32 -22.63 10.91
N ALA A 89 -10.66 -22.60 12.09
CA ALA A 89 -9.46 -23.41 12.31
C ALA A 89 -9.73 -24.93 12.36
N ASN A 90 -10.94 -25.34 12.75
CA ASN A 90 -11.37 -26.73 12.68
C ASN A 90 -12.76 -26.83 12.05
N CYS A 91 -13.01 -27.96 11.40
CA CYS A 91 -14.29 -28.26 10.75
C CYS A 91 -15.46 -28.27 11.74
N GLY A 92 -16.47 -27.43 11.47
CA GLY A 92 -17.73 -27.31 12.20
C GLY A 92 -17.69 -26.42 13.45
N ASP A 93 -16.57 -25.75 13.72
CA ASP A 93 -16.36 -25.02 14.98
C ASP A 93 -16.89 -23.57 14.94
N LEU A 94 -16.92 -22.91 13.78
CA LEU A 94 -17.28 -21.48 13.64
C LEU A 94 -16.64 -20.62 14.74
N SER A 95 -15.33 -20.77 14.89
CA SER A 95 -14.59 -20.35 16.10
C SER A 95 -14.02 -18.93 16.06
N GLY A 96 -14.36 -18.14 15.03
CA GLY A 96 -13.76 -16.86 14.72
C GLY A 96 -12.44 -17.07 13.97
N GLY A 97 -12.50 -17.08 12.63
CA GLY A 97 -11.31 -17.05 11.78
C GLY A 97 -10.44 -15.80 12.02
N ARG A 98 -9.17 -15.85 11.58
CA ARG A 98 -8.27 -14.68 11.67
C ARG A 98 -8.59 -13.67 10.57
N LEU A 99 -8.45 -12.38 10.88
CA LEU A 99 -8.61 -11.27 9.93
C LEU A 99 -7.29 -10.51 9.73
N ASP A 100 -6.17 -11.11 10.14
CA ASP A 100 -4.85 -10.48 10.11
C ASP A 100 -4.26 -10.44 8.69
N ASP A 101 -4.72 -11.34 7.82
CA ASP A 101 -4.28 -11.44 6.43
C ASP A 101 -5.14 -10.53 5.56
N TYR A 102 -4.90 -9.22 5.60
CA TYR A 102 -5.69 -8.25 4.87
C TYR A 102 -4.85 -7.35 3.96
N GLN A 103 -5.51 -6.72 2.99
CA GLN A 103 -4.93 -5.65 2.19
C GLN A 103 -5.94 -4.57 1.88
N VAL A 104 -5.45 -3.36 1.66
CA VAL A 104 -6.28 -2.16 1.47
C VAL A 104 -6.03 -1.53 0.10
N GLY A 105 -7.12 -1.12 -0.52
CA GLY A 105 -7.15 -0.27 -1.69
C GLY A 105 -7.21 -1.05 -3.01
N SER A 106 -8.01 -0.50 -3.91
CA SER A 106 -8.14 -1.00 -5.28
C SER A 106 -8.50 0.13 -6.24
N THR A 107 -8.35 -0.14 -7.53
CA THR A 107 -8.83 0.69 -8.62
C THR A 107 -10.00 0.01 -9.31
N TRP A 108 -11.13 0.71 -9.42
CA TRP A 108 -12.28 0.22 -10.15
C TRP A 108 -11.96 0.04 -11.64
N ARG A 109 -12.29 -1.14 -12.21
CA ARG A 109 -12.04 -1.47 -13.61
C ARG A 109 -13.33 -1.49 -14.43
N MET A 110 -14.33 -2.24 -13.98
CA MET A 110 -15.62 -2.33 -14.68
C MET A 110 -16.79 -2.69 -13.74
N GLU A 111 -18.01 -2.42 -14.21
CA GLU A 111 -19.23 -3.01 -13.66
C GLU A 111 -20.16 -3.42 -14.81
N TYR A 112 -20.92 -4.49 -14.66
CA TYR A 112 -21.98 -4.85 -15.61
C TYR A 112 -23.26 -5.25 -14.89
N ARG A 113 -24.24 -4.33 -14.88
CA ARG A 113 -25.48 -4.42 -14.10
C ARG A 113 -26.39 -5.58 -14.52
N SER A 114 -26.42 -5.92 -15.80
CA SER A 114 -27.39 -6.91 -16.31
C SER A 114 -27.07 -8.34 -15.88
N SER A 115 -25.82 -8.65 -15.54
CA SER A 115 -25.45 -9.90 -14.88
C SER A 115 -24.70 -9.64 -13.58
N ASP A 116 -24.87 -8.46 -12.97
CA ASP A 116 -24.41 -8.17 -11.62
C ASP A 116 -22.91 -8.42 -11.34
N TRP A 117 -22.01 -7.90 -12.19
CA TRP A 117 -20.55 -7.97 -11.99
C TRP A 117 -19.95 -6.62 -11.63
N THR A 118 -18.92 -6.64 -10.78
CA THR A 118 -17.90 -5.61 -10.64
C THR A 118 -16.53 -6.27 -10.65
N LEU A 119 -15.56 -5.64 -11.31
CA LEU A 119 -14.14 -6.00 -11.23
C LEU A 119 -13.34 -4.78 -10.76
N VAL A 120 -12.48 -5.00 -9.79
CA VAL A 120 -11.46 -4.05 -9.36
C VAL A 120 -10.08 -4.66 -9.54
N GLU A 121 -9.05 -3.83 -9.55
CA GLU A 121 -7.65 -4.27 -9.49
C GLU A 121 -7.06 -3.77 -8.17
N LEU A 122 -6.60 -4.67 -7.31
CA LEU A 122 -6.04 -4.27 -6.01
C LEU A 122 -4.79 -3.42 -6.20
N SER A 123 -4.56 -2.46 -5.30
CA SER A 123 -3.47 -1.47 -5.41
C SER A 123 -2.07 -2.09 -5.34
N SER A 124 -1.97 -3.30 -4.78
CA SER A 124 -0.76 -4.11 -4.70
C SER A 124 -1.10 -5.58 -4.95
N ALA A 125 -0.12 -6.36 -5.40
CA ALA A 125 -0.23 -7.81 -5.38
C ALA A 125 -0.48 -8.30 -3.93
N PRO A 126 -1.24 -9.38 -3.72
CA PRO A 126 -1.37 -9.99 -2.40
C PRO A 126 0.00 -10.38 -1.83
N ASP A 127 0.14 -10.30 -0.51
CA ASP A 127 1.34 -10.78 0.17
C ASP A 127 1.51 -12.29 -0.12
N PRO A 128 2.67 -12.75 -0.61
CA PRO A 128 2.92 -14.18 -0.78
C PRO A 128 2.69 -15.02 0.48
N ALA A 129 2.80 -14.44 1.67
CA ALA A 129 2.51 -15.10 2.95
C ALA A 129 1.02 -15.42 3.14
N HIS A 130 0.13 -14.70 2.45
CA HIS A 130 -1.32 -14.98 2.47
C HIS A 130 -1.71 -16.13 1.55
N GLU A 131 -0.78 -16.66 0.74
CA GLU A 131 -1.01 -17.85 -0.08
C GLU A 131 -2.24 -17.69 -1.02
N VAL A 132 -2.43 -16.51 -1.60
CA VAL A 132 -3.61 -16.21 -2.45
C VAL A 132 -3.48 -16.83 -3.85
N ALA A 133 -4.54 -17.52 -4.29
CA ALA A 133 -4.68 -18.03 -5.66
C ALA A 133 -5.53 -17.10 -6.54
N PHE A 134 -5.51 -17.37 -7.86
CA PHE A 134 -6.27 -16.63 -8.87
C PHE A 134 -7.19 -17.61 -9.60
N ALA A 135 -8.50 -17.51 -9.37
CA ALA A 135 -9.49 -18.43 -9.91
C ALA A 135 -9.44 -18.49 -11.44
N GLY A 136 -9.48 -19.71 -11.97
CA GLY A 136 -9.74 -19.95 -13.39
C GLY A 136 -11.17 -19.55 -13.77
N TRP A 137 -11.45 -19.47 -15.06
CA TRP A 137 -12.79 -19.11 -15.54
C TRP A 137 -13.18 -19.84 -16.82
N ASP A 138 -14.48 -20.07 -17.00
CA ASP A 138 -15.10 -20.54 -18.25
C ASP A 138 -16.13 -19.52 -18.76
N ARG A 139 -15.89 -19.01 -19.97
CA ARG A 139 -16.79 -18.09 -20.69
C ARG A 139 -17.54 -18.75 -21.84
N SER A 140 -17.56 -20.08 -21.92
CA SER A 140 -18.26 -20.83 -22.97
C SER A 140 -19.78 -20.59 -22.95
N GLY A 141 -20.33 -20.29 -21.78
CA GLY A 141 -21.75 -20.08 -21.55
C GLY A 141 -22.56 -21.37 -21.43
N SER A 142 -21.90 -22.52 -21.32
CA SER A 142 -22.52 -23.83 -21.13
C SER A 142 -23.12 -23.96 -19.72
N THR A 143 -24.13 -24.81 -19.57
CA THR A 143 -24.55 -25.32 -18.26
C THR A 143 -23.55 -26.36 -17.78
N THR A 144 -23.32 -26.43 -16.47
CA THR A 144 -22.50 -27.46 -15.83
C THR A 144 -23.37 -28.57 -15.24
N SER A 145 -22.83 -29.80 -15.14
CA SER A 145 -23.52 -30.96 -14.56
C SER A 145 -23.59 -30.96 -13.03
N GLY A 146 -22.88 -30.04 -12.40
CA GLY A 146 -22.84 -29.76 -10.98
C GLY A 146 -22.03 -28.48 -10.77
N ALA A 147 -22.15 -27.85 -9.61
CA ALA A 147 -21.48 -26.60 -9.33
C ALA A 147 -21.05 -26.51 -7.86
N VAL A 148 -20.05 -25.67 -7.60
CA VAL A 148 -19.55 -25.43 -6.25
C VAL A 148 -19.48 -23.93 -5.99
N ALA A 149 -19.96 -23.50 -4.83
CA ALA A 149 -19.77 -22.13 -4.36
C ALA A 149 -18.81 -22.13 -3.17
N ILE A 150 -17.87 -21.20 -3.16
CA ILE A 150 -17.01 -20.91 -2.02
C ILE A 150 -17.30 -19.46 -1.63
N HIS A 151 -17.71 -19.22 -0.39
CA HIS A 151 -18.33 -17.96 -0.01
C HIS A 151 -18.20 -17.63 1.48
N HIS A 152 -18.54 -16.39 1.86
CA HIS A 152 -18.64 -15.96 3.26
C HIS A 152 -20.11 -15.70 3.65
N PRO A 153 -20.88 -16.73 4.02
CA PRO A 153 -22.26 -16.58 4.47
C PRO A 153 -22.30 -15.80 5.79
N GLY A 154 -23.22 -14.85 5.93
CA GLY A 154 -23.22 -13.92 7.05
C GLY A 154 -22.01 -12.97 7.07
N THR A 155 -21.20 -12.91 5.99
CA THR A 155 -19.83 -12.36 6.01
C THR A 155 -18.95 -12.96 7.11
N ASP A 156 -19.27 -14.20 7.48
CA ASP A 156 -18.59 -14.97 8.51
C ASP A 156 -17.50 -15.87 7.87
N GLU A 157 -16.97 -16.85 8.60
CA GLU A 157 -15.89 -17.70 8.10
C GLU A 157 -16.23 -18.36 6.75
N LYS A 158 -15.20 -18.54 5.93
CA LYS A 158 -15.33 -19.10 4.58
C LYS A 158 -15.96 -20.50 4.61
N ALA A 159 -16.97 -20.69 3.77
CA ALA A 159 -17.72 -21.92 3.61
C ALA A 159 -17.73 -22.39 2.15
N ILE A 160 -18.11 -23.65 1.95
CA ILE A 160 -18.26 -24.30 0.65
C ILE A 160 -19.63 -24.98 0.54
N SER A 161 -20.24 -24.91 -0.65
CA SER A 161 -21.55 -25.49 -0.96
C SER A 161 -21.51 -26.21 -2.30
N PHE A 162 -22.22 -27.34 -2.41
CA PHE A 162 -22.18 -28.24 -3.56
C PHE A 162 -23.57 -28.48 -4.14
N GLU A 163 -23.65 -28.43 -5.46
CA GLU A 163 -24.79 -28.79 -6.31
C GLU A 163 -24.31 -29.93 -7.23
N ASN A 164 -24.94 -31.09 -7.18
CA ASN A 164 -24.59 -32.26 -7.97
C ASN A 164 -25.55 -32.49 -9.15
N ASP A 165 -26.55 -31.63 -9.32
CA ASP A 165 -27.46 -31.62 -10.44
C ASP A 165 -27.11 -30.55 -11.50
N PRO A 166 -27.58 -30.71 -12.76
CA PRO A 166 -27.27 -29.76 -13.81
C PRO A 166 -27.90 -28.37 -13.57
N THR A 167 -27.05 -27.35 -13.58
CA THR A 167 -27.47 -25.94 -13.54
C THR A 167 -28.37 -25.55 -14.72
N LEU A 168 -29.18 -24.51 -14.53
CA LEU A 168 -30.01 -23.90 -15.57
C LEU A 168 -29.50 -22.52 -15.96
N VAL A 169 -29.85 -22.06 -17.16
CA VAL A 169 -29.67 -20.66 -17.56
C VAL A 169 -31.04 -19.98 -17.54
N THR A 170 -31.16 -18.88 -16.80
CA THR A 170 -32.40 -18.10 -16.65
C THR A 170 -32.06 -16.60 -16.63
N ASP A 171 -33.07 -15.74 -16.54
CA ASP A 171 -32.87 -14.40 -16.00
C ASP A 171 -32.85 -14.41 -14.46
N ALA A 172 -32.40 -13.32 -13.85
CA ALA A 172 -32.36 -13.16 -12.40
C ALA A 172 -33.73 -13.47 -11.78
N TYR A 173 -33.75 -14.29 -10.72
CA TYR A 173 -34.97 -14.65 -9.98
C TYR A 173 -36.10 -15.23 -10.85
N SER A 174 -35.75 -15.86 -11.98
CA SER A 174 -36.69 -16.57 -12.85
C SER A 174 -36.44 -18.08 -12.82
N ASP A 175 -37.53 -18.85 -12.87
CA ASP A 175 -37.55 -20.30 -13.08
C ASP A 175 -37.60 -20.68 -14.57
N ARG A 176 -37.74 -19.70 -15.47
CA ARG A 176 -37.87 -19.93 -16.90
C ARG A 176 -36.51 -20.09 -17.54
N SER A 177 -36.21 -21.29 -18.02
CA SER A 177 -35.00 -21.54 -18.80
C SER A 177 -34.95 -20.71 -20.08
N ASP A 178 -33.83 -20.03 -20.28
CA ASP A 178 -33.49 -19.23 -21.45
C ASP A 178 -31.97 -19.28 -21.64
N SER A 179 -31.48 -19.91 -22.72
CA SER A 179 -30.04 -19.94 -23.03
C SER A 179 -29.38 -18.56 -23.16
N SER A 180 -30.18 -17.54 -23.48
CA SER A 180 -29.76 -16.14 -23.56
C SER A 180 -29.90 -15.38 -22.25
N GLY A 181 -30.34 -16.05 -21.18
CA GLY A 181 -30.54 -15.51 -19.86
C GLY A 181 -29.26 -14.94 -19.24
N SER A 182 -29.45 -14.04 -18.30
CA SER A 182 -28.38 -13.31 -17.63
C SER A 182 -27.67 -14.10 -16.51
N HIS A 183 -28.29 -15.15 -15.99
CA HIS A 183 -27.87 -15.84 -14.77
C HIS A 183 -27.79 -17.36 -14.95
N VAL A 184 -26.87 -17.98 -14.20
CA VAL A 184 -26.91 -19.42 -13.89
C VAL A 184 -27.81 -19.57 -12.68
N ARG A 185 -28.79 -20.46 -12.75
CA ARG A 185 -29.63 -20.85 -11.62
C ARG A 185 -29.14 -22.19 -11.09
N VAL A 186 -28.78 -22.20 -9.82
CA VAL A 186 -28.64 -23.39 -8.98
C VAL A 186 -30.05 -23.65 -8.42
N GLU A 187 -30.63 -24.82 -8.69
CA GLU A 187 -32.03 -25.08 -8.34
C GLU A 187 -32.20 -25.29 -6.83
N ASP A 188 -31.26 -26.01 -6.24
CA ASP A 188 -31.14 -26.34 -4.82
C ASP A 188 -29.68 -26.70 -4.50
N TRP A 189 -29.30 -26.67 -3.22
CA TRP A 189 -27.95 -27.07 -2.80
C TRP A 189 -28.02 -28.44 -2.14
N ASP A 190 -27.30 -29.43 -2.69
CA ASP A 190 -27.22 -30.77 -2.09
C ASP A 190 -26.50 -30.76 -0.74
N LEU A 191 -25.47 -29.91 -0.62
CA LEU A 191 -24.66 -29.72 0.57
C LEU A 191 -24.34 -28.23 0.74
N GLY A 192 -24.49 -27.71 1.96
CA GLY A 192 -24.33 -26.28 2.22
C GLY A 192 -25.53 -25.46 1.74
N THR A 193 -25.33 -24.15 1.63
CA THR A 193 -26.31 -23.17 1.12
C THR A 193 -25.60 -21.83 0.87
N THR A 194 -26.31 -20.77 0.49
CA THR A 194 -25.79 -19.41 0.61
C THR A 194 -26.65 -18.57 1.57
N GLU A 195 -26.05 -17.52 2.14
CA GLU A 195 -26.74 -16.56 3.00
C GLU A 195 -26.29 -15.12 2.66
N GLY A 196 -26.98 -14.11 3.21
CA GLY A 196 -26.56 -12.71 3.04
C GLY A 196 -25.08 -12.51 3.43
N GLY A 197 -24.32 -11.79 2.61
CA GLY A 197 -22.84 -11.72 2.71
C GLY A 197 -22.12 -12.60 1.69
N SER A 198 -22.76 -13.69 1.23
CA SER A 198 -22.22 -14.53 0.14
C SER A 198 -22.25 -13.82 -1.20
N SER A 199 -22.99 -12.71 -1.33
CA SER A 199 -23.09 -11.90 -2.54
C SER A 199 -21.72 -11.60 -3.13
N GLY A 200 -21.56 -11.84 -4.43
CA GLY A 200 -20.30 -11.68 -5.16
C GLY A 200 -19.37 -12.89 -5.18
N SER A 201 -19.65 -13.93 -4.39
CA SER A 201 -18.89 -15.19 -4.42
C SER A 201 -18.92 -15.88 -5.79
N PRO A 202 -17.87 -16.63 -6.15
CA PRO A 202 -17.82 -17.39 -7.38
C PRO A 202 -18.73 -18.63 -7.34
N LEU A 203 -19.33 -18.96 -8.49
CA LEU A 203 -19.81 -20.30 -8.81
C LEU A 203 -18.79 -20.98 -9.71
N PHE A 204 -18.26 -22.11 -9.29
CA PHE A 204 -17.34 -22.95 -10.04
C PHE A 204 -18.08 -24.09 -10.75
N ASP A 205 -17.63 -24.42 -11.97
CA ASP A 205 -18.01 -25.65 -12.66
C ASP A 205 -17.24 -26.87 -12.12
N THR A 206 -17.55 -28.07 -12.64
CA THR A 206 -16.88 -29.31 -12.21
C THR A 206 -15.41 -29.41 -12.63
N ASP A 207 -14.93 -28.49 -13.48
CA ASP A 207 -13.53 -28.37 -13.89
C ASP A 207 -12.78 -27.29 -13.08
N HIS A 208 -13.36 -26.83 -11.96
CA HIS A 208 -12.80 -25.82 -11.06
C HIS A 208 -12.63 -24.44 -11.71
N ARG A 209 -13.56 -24.04 -12.59
CA ARG A 209 -13.53 -22.72 -13.25
C ARG A 209 -14.75 -21.89 -12.90
N ALA A 210 -14.53 -20.62 -12.56
CA ALA A 210 -15.60 -19.68 -12.26
C ALA A 210 -16.47 -19.42 -13.51
N ILE A 211 -17.79 -19.56 -13.35
CA ILE A 211 -18.81 -19.34 -14.38
C ILE A 211 -19.79 -18.20 -14.04
N GLY A 212 -19.79 -17.72 -12.80
CA GLY A 212 -20.68 -16.64 -12.34
C GLY A 212 -20.31 -16.05 -10.97
N THR A 213 -20.91 -14.92 -10.64
CA THR A 213 -20.87 -14.26 -9.31
C THR A 213 -22.24 -14.33 -8.64
N LEU A 214 -22.31 -14.58 -7.32
CA LEU A 214 -23.61 -14.66 -6.65
C LEU A 214 -24.33 -13.31 -6.67
N THR A 215 -25.50 -13.27 -7.31
CA THR A 215 -26.44 -12.15 -7.21
C THR A 215 -27.32 -12.30 -5.98
N GLY A 216 -27.67 -13.54 -5.66
CA GLY A 216 -28.45 -13.93 -4.48
C GLY A 216 -29.56 -14.90 -4.86
N GLY A 217 -30.44 -15.18 -3.91
CA GLY A 217 -31.54 -16.11 -4.11
C GLY A 217 -32.42 -16.25 -2.88
N TYR A 218 -33.07 -17.39 -2.80
CA TYR A 218 -34.01 -17.73 -1.73
C TYR A 218 -33.48 -18.85 -0.82
N ALA A 219 -32.30 -19.38 -1.14
CA ALA A 219 -31.60 -20.38 -0.34
C ALA A 219 -31.32 -19.86 1.08
N SER A 220 -31.36 -20.78 2.04
CA SER A 220 -30.88 -20.58 3.41
C SER A 220 -30.82 -21.92 4.11
N CYS A 221 -30.25 -21.98 5.32
CA CYS A 221 -30.30 -23.22 6.11
C CYS A 221 -31.70 -23.73 6.46
N ARG A 222 -32.76 -22.96 6.19
CA ARG A 222 -34.15 -23.37 6.41
C ARG A 222 -34.90 -23.71 5.14
N TRP A 223 -34.44 -23.21 4.00
CA TRP A 223 -35.17 -23.24 2.75
C TRP A 223 -34.22 -23.71 1.65
N ASP A 224 -34.54 -24.88 1.15
CA ASP A 224 -33.89 -25.49 0.00
C ASP A 224 -34.53 -24.92 -1.27
N GLU A 225 -34.03 -23.77 -1.68
CA GLU A 225 -34.60 -22.92 -2.73
C GLU A 225 -33.46 -22.35 -3.60
N PRO A 226 -33.74 -21.80 -4.78
CA PRO A 226 -32.71 -21.50 -5.77
C PRO A 226 -31.84 -20.29 -5.43
N ASP A 227 -30.62 -20.31 -5.96
CA ASP A 227 -29.72 -19.16 -6.08
C ASP A 227 -29.43 -18.81 -7.54
N TRP A 228 -29.17 -17.53 -7.79
CA TRP A 228 -28.83 -17.00 -9.11
C TRP A 228 -27.44 -16.36 -9.10
N TYR A 229 -26.62 -16.81 -10.04
CA TYR A 229 -25.27 -16.31 -10.27
C TYR A 229 -25.21 -15.57 -11.60
N GLY A 230 -24.80 -14.31 -11.57
CA GLY A 230 -24.57 -13.49 -12.74
C GLY A 230 -23.56 -14.13 -13.69
N ARG A 231 -23.95 -14.45 -14.93
CA ARG A 231 -23.10 -15.22 -15.85
C ARG A 231 -21.86 -14.45 -16.28
N LEU A 232 -20.69 -15.06 -16.12
CA LEU A 232 -19.43 -14.60 -16.72
C LEU A 232 -19.56 -14.48 -18.24
N TYR A 233 -20.23 -15.43 -18.89
CA TYR A 233 -20.55 -15.39 -20.33
C TYR A 233 -21.18 -14.06 -20.78
N LYS A 234 -22.05 -13.46 -19.96
CA LYS A 234 -22.71 -12.18 -20.27
C LYS A 234 -21.82 -10.99 -19.95
N ALA A 235 -21.13 -11.03 -18.82
CA ALA A 235 -20.19 -10.00 -18.44
C ALA A 235 -18.94 -9.94 -19.34
N TRP A 236 -18.62 -11.02 -20.06
CA TRP A 236 -17.46 -11.08 -20.97
C TRP A 236 -17.49 -9.98 -22.04
N ASP A 237 -18.61 -9.86 -22.75
CA ASP A 237 -18.82 -8.86 -23.79
C ASP A 237 -19.51 -7.60 -23.24
N GLY A 238 -20.35 -7.75 -22.21
CA GLY A 238 -21.06 -6.64 -21.58
C GLY A 238 -21.84 -5.79 -22.58
N ASP A 239 -21.65 -4.47 -22.52
CA ASP A 239 -22.18 -3.53 -23.53
C ASP A 239 -21.14 -3.11 -24.60
N GLY A 240 -19.96 -3.77 -24.60
CA GLY A 240 -18.85 -3.50 -25.51
C GLY A 240 -17.86 -2.43 -25.05
N ARG A 241 -18.05 -1.79 -23.90
CA ARG A 241 -17.08 -0.83 -23.31
C ARG A 241 -16.20 -1.52 -22.28
N ALA A 242 -14.92 -1.15 -22.22
CA ALA A 242 -13.97 -1.71 -21.24
C ALA A 242 -14.40 -1.53 -19.78
N SER A 243 -15.11 -0.44 -19.46
CA SER A 243 -15.68 -0.19 -18.14
C SER A 243 -16.97 -0.97 -17.85
N ARG A 244 -17.38 -1.84 -18.77
CA ARG A 244 -18.65 -2.58 -18.74
C ARG A 244 -18.52 -4.04 -19.18
N ARG A 245 -17.30 -4.57 -19.30
CA ARG A 245 -17.05 -5.96 -19.74
C ARG A 245 -15.74 -6.52 -19.19
N LEU A 246 -15.65 -7.84 -19.07
CA LEU A 246 -14.48 -8.53 -18.50
C LEU A 246 -13.35 -8.75 -19.52
N SER A 247 -13.68 -8.83 -20.82
CA SER A 247 -12.73 -9.25 -21.86
C SER A 247 -11.45 -8.42 -21.95
N ASP A 248 -11.50 -7.09 -21.75
CA ASP A 248 -10.28 -6.26 -21.78
C ASP A 248 -9.30 -6.58 -20.64
N TRP A 249 -9.80 -7.14 -19.53
CA TRP A 249 -9.04 -7.39 -18.31
C TRP A 249 -8.59 -8.84 -18.20
N LEU A 250 -9.45 -9.79 -18.57
CA LEU A 250 -9.15 -11.22 -18.45
C LEU A 250 -8.44 -11.80 -19.70
N ASP A 251 -8.61 -11.18 -20.87
CA ASP A 251 -7.89 -11.55 -22.10
C ASP A 251 -7.22 -10.31 -22.76
N PRO A 252 -6.27 -9.66 -22.06
CA PRO A 252 -5.70 -8.39 -22.52
C PRO A 252 -4.94 -8.50 -23.84
N SER A 253 -4.45 -9.71 -24.18
CA SER A 253 -3.75 -10.00 -25.44
C SER A 253 -4.68 -10.51 -26.56
N GLY A 254 -5.98 -10.66 -26.32
CA GLY A 254 -6.95 -11.13 -27.31
C GLY A 254 -6.65 -12.54 -27.83
N THR A 255 -6.18 -13.43 -26.96
CA THR A 255 -5.85 -14.83 -27.24
C THR A 255 -7.07 -15.62 -27.73
N GLY A 256 -8.28 -15.20 -27.35
CA GLY A 256 -9.52 -15.86 -27.70
C GLY A 256 -9.79 -17.14 -26.93
N GLN A 257 -9.02 -17.43 -25.87
CA GLN A 257 -9.27 -18.56 -24.98
C GLN A 257 -10.69 -18.49 -24.40
N THR A 258 -11.37 -19.63 -24.31
CA THR A 258 -12.71 -19.73 -23.70
C THR A 258 -12.65 -20.22 -22.26
N THR A 259 -11.53 -20.80 -21.86
CA THR A 259 -11.29 -21.29 -20.51
C THR A 259 -9.84 -21.05 -20.11
N ILE A 260 -9.60 -20.88 -18.82
CA ILE A 260 -8.29 -20.96 -18.18
C ILE A 260 -8.45 -21.60 -16.79
N ASN A 261 -7.41 -22.28 -16.29
CA ASN A 261 -7.44 -22.92 -14.98
C ASN A 261 -7.00 -21.94 -13.88
N THR A 262 -7.28 -22.31 -12.63
CA THR A 262 -6.80 -21.60 -11.44
C THR A 262 -5.28 -21.58 -11.42
N LEU A 263 -4.72 -20.40 -11.15
CA LEU A 263 -3.30 -20.19 -10.90
C LEU A 263 -3.10 -20.06 -9.40
N ALA A 264 -2.50 -21.08 -8.78
CA ALA A 264 -2.16 -21.12 -7.35
C ALA A 264 -0.63 -21.24 -7.19
N PRO A 265 0.11 -20.12 -7.20
CA PRO A 265 1.57 -20.14 -7.15
C PRO A 265 2.12 -20.78 -5.87
N HIS A 266 1.37 -20.76 -4.77
CA HIS A 266 1.78 -21.33 -3.50
C HIS A 266 1.56 -22.85 -3.38
N LEU A 267 0.63 -23.40 -4.14
CA LEU A 267 0.37 -24.85 -4.19
C LEU A 267 1.21 -25.58 -5.24
N SER A 268 2.16 -24.89 -5.88
CA SER A 268 3.01 -25.50 -6.90
C SER A 268 4.45 -24.99 -6.84
N GLY A 269 5.39 -25.82 -7.31
CA GLY A 269 6.81 -25.45 -7.36
C GLY A 269 7.47 -25.39 -5.99
N VAL A 270 8.60 -24.67 -5.91
CA VAL A 270 9.35 -24.49 -4.66
C VAL A 270 9.12 -23.09 -4.12
N GLN A 271 8.55 -23.00 -2.93
CA GLN A 271 8.45 -21.77 -2.16
C GLN A 271 9.67 -21.59 -1.25
N VAL A 272 10.05 -20.34 -1.01
CA VAL A 272 11.10 -19.96 -0.06
C VAL A 272 10.48 -18.99 0.94
N THR A 273 10.48 -19.30 2.22
CA THR A 273 9.88 -18.44 3.26
C THR A 273 10.85 -18.23 4.43
N PRO A 274 10.90 -17.03 5.06
CA PRO A 274 10.12 -15.83 4.74
C PRO A 274 10.53 -15.15 3.42
N SER A 275 9.76 -14.15 2.98
CA SER A 275 10.08 -13.30 1.82
C SER A 275 11.19 -12.29 2.12
N ASP A 276 11.34 -11.92 3.40
CA ASP A 276 12.33 -10.95 3.87
C ASP A 276 13.79 -11.38 3.64
N GLY A 277 14.62 -10.37 3.46
CA GLY A 277 16.07 -10.49 3.36
C GLY A 277 16.78 -10.67 4.70
N LEU A 278 18.09 -10.51 4.68
CA LEU A 278 18.93 -10.47 5.88
C LEU A 278 19.54 -9.08 6.01
N GLU A 279 19.09 -8.33 7.02
CA GLU A 279 19.66 -7.04 7.42
C GLU A 279 20.55 -7.22 8.65
N VAL A 280 21.77 -6.72 8.58
CA VAL A 280 22.82 -6.97 9.57
C VAL A 280 23.47 -5.66 9.96
N THR A 281 23.69 -5.46 11.25
CA THR A 281 24.45 -4.30 11.75
C THR A 281 25.58 -4.76 12.66
N GLY A 282 26.65 -3.97 12.72
CA GLY A 282 27.74 -4.19 13.68
C GLY A 282 28.91 -3.21 13.51
N PRO A 283 29.80 -3.10 14.51
CA PRO A 283 30.99 -2.26 14.39
C PRO A 283 32.00 -2.88 13.42
N VAL A 284 33.03 -2.10 13.06
CA VAL A 284 34.16 -2.59 12.26
C VAL A 284 34.83 -3.77 12.98
N GLY A 285 34.93 -4.91 12.30
CA GLY A 285 35.49 -6.15 12.87
C GLY A 285 34.51 -6.97 13.72
N GLY A 286 33.23 -6.57 13.79
CA GLY A 286 32.17 -7.30 14.49
C GLY A 286 32.15 -7.09 16.02
N PRO A 287 31.18 -7.70 16.74
CA PRO A 287 30.24 -8.71 16.26
C PRO A 287 29.07 -8.14 15.43
N TYR A 288 28.53 -8.98 14.54
CA TYR A 288 27.41 -8.62 13.66
C TYR A 288 26.11 -9.26 14.14
N THR A 289 25.01 -8.50 14.09
CA THR A 289 23.68 -8.94 14.53
C THR A 289 22.63 -8.64 13.46
N PRO A 290 21.79 -9.63 13.08
CA PRO A 290 21.89 -11.05 13.43
C PRO A 290 23.08 -11.71 12.71
N SER A 291 23.59 -12.83 13.27
CA SER A 291 24.73 -13.54 12.68
C SER A 291 24.35 -14.50 11.54
N ALA A 292 23.05 -14.68 11.28
CA ALA A 292 22.50 -15.52 10.23
C ALA A 292 21.00 -15.25 10.01
N ALA A 293 20.48 -15.67 8.86
CA ALA A 293 19.05 -15.85 8.58
C ALA A 293 18.79 -17.28 8.10
N THR A 294 17.58 -17.78 8.32
CA THR A 294 17.14 -19.10 7.85
C THR A 294 15.88 -18.95 7.02
N TRP A 295 15.87 -19.60 5.86
CA TRP A 295 14.69 -19.75 5.02
C TRP A 295 14.30 -21.23 4.94
N THR A 296 13.01 -21.50 4.96
CA THR A 296 12.43 -22.81 4.67
C THR A 296 12.12 -22.88 3.18
N LEU A 297 12.66 -23.90 2.52
CA LEU A 297 12.38 -24.23 1.13
C LEU A 297 11.35 -25.35 1.13
N ASN A 298 10.21 -25.13 0.49
CA ASN A 298 9.07 -26.03 0.51
C ASN A 298 8.68 -26.39 -0.93
N ASN A 299 8.83 -27.66 -1.30
CA ASN A 299 8.47 -28.17 -2.61
C ASN A 299 7.04 -28.72 -2.56
N ARG A 300 6.12 -27.98 -3.18
CA ARG A 300 4.70 -28.32 -3.35
C ARG A 300 4.42 -28.98 -4.72
N GLY A 301 5.49 -29.42 -5.40
CA GLY A 301 5.41 -30.14 -6.66
C GLY A 301 5.32 -31.65 -6.46
N ASP A 302 4.74 -32.32 -7.45
CA ASP A 302 4.63 -33.78 -7.54
C ASP A 302 5.96 -34.48 -7.90
N ALA A 303 7.01 -33.70 -8.20
CA ALA A 303 8.35 -34.17 -8.51
C ALA A 303 9.39 -33.55 -7.55
N PRO A 304 10.48 -34.27 -7.22
CA PRO A 304 11.58 -33.70 -6.46
C PRO A 304 12.27 -32.57 -7.25
N VAL A 305 12.72 -31.53 -6.55
CA VAL A 305 13.42 -30.38 -7.12
C VAL A 305 14.78 -30.20 -6.46
N THR A 306 15.81 -29.92 -7.28
CA THR A 306 17.12 -29.50 -6.78
C THR A 306 17.22 -27.98 -6.84
N VAL A 307 17.48 -27.37 -5.69
CA VAL A 307 17.70 -25.93 -5.56
C VAL A 307 19.19 -25.66 -5.45
N THR A 308 19.72 -24.85 -6.37
CA THR A 308 21.07 -24.29 -6.30
C THR A 308 21.01 -22.95 -5.59
N VAL A 309 21.85 -22.76 -4.57
CA VAL A 309 21.87 -21.55 -3.75
C VAL A 309 23.22 -20.86 -3.91
N SER A 310 23.20 -19.57 -4.21
CA SER A 310 24.38 -18.71 -4.30
C SER A 310 24.19 -17.40 -3.56
N SER A 311 25.27 -16.83 -3.04
CA SER A 311 25.31 -15.44 -2.60
C SER A 311 26.39 -14.71 -3.39
N ASP A 312 26.11 -13.47 -3.79
CA ASP A 312 27.10 -12.58 -4.41
C ASP A 312 27.90 -11.76 -3.39
N ALA A 313 27.47 -11.73 -2.12
CA ALA A 313 28.14 -11.11 -1.00
C ALA A 313 29.10 -12.11 -0.33
N ALA A 314 30.41 -11.88 -0.45
CA ALA A 314 31.42 -12.76 0.18
C ALA A 314 31.30 -12.84 1.72
N TRP A 315 30.69 -11.82 2.34
CA TRP A 315 30.43 -11.76 3.77
C TRP A 315 29.24 -12.62 4.23
N ALA A 316 28.49 -13.22 3.30
CA ALA A 316 27.36 -14.11 3.57
C ALA A 316 27.54 -15.46 2.84
N ALA A 317 27.34 -16.58 3.53
CA ALA A 317 27.45 -17.91 2.92
C ALA A 317 26.27 -18.81 3.28
N PRO A 318 25.63 -19.46 2.29
CA PRO A 318 24.59 -20.46 2.54
C PRO A 318 25.20 -21.73 3.15
N SER A 319 24.44 -22.41 4.00
CA SER A 319 24.83 -23.67 4.65
C SER A 319 25.04 -24.81 3.64
N ALA A 320 24.41 -24.72 2.48
CA ALA A 320 24.61 -25.59 1.32
C ALA A 320 24.44 -24.81 0.02
N THR A 321 25.22 -25.13 -1.01
CA THR A 321 25.07 -24.52 -2.35
C THR A 321 24.14 -25.32 -3.27
N SER A 322 23.70 -26.50 -2.83
CA SER A 322 22.77 -27.36 -3.55
C SER A 322 21.96 -28.20 -2.55
N VAL A 323 20.65 -28.18 -2.70
CA VAL A 323 19.69 -28.85 -1.80
C VAL A 323 18.66 -29.60 -2.64
N ALA A 324 18.49 -30.89 -2.39
CA ALA A 324 17.45 -31.69 -3.04
C ALA A 324 16.24 -31.77 -2.10
N ILE A 325 15.07 -31.38 -2.61
CA ILE A 325 13.82 -31.36 -1.86
C ILE A 325 12.89 -32.42 -2.49
N PRO A 326 12.45 -33.44 -1.74
CA PRO A 326 11.46 -34.40 -2.22
C PRO A 326 10.16 -33.70 -2.67
N SER A 327 9.35 -34.38 -3.50
CA SER A 327 7.97 -33.96 -3.77
C SER A 327 7.18 -33.82 -2.46
N GLU A 328 6.39 -32.76 -2.31
CA GLU A 328 5.67 -32.44 -1.06
C GLU A 328 6.57 -32.37 0.19
N GLY A 329 7.87 -32.08 0.00
CA GLY A 329 8.88 -32.04 1.04
C GLY A 329 9.34 -30.63 1.38
N SER A 330 9.92 -30.45 2.56
CA SER A 330 10.53 -29.17 2.97
C SER A 330 11.90 -29.36 3.60
N THR A 331 12.70 -28.29 3.60
CA THR A 331 14.02 -28.25 4.24
C THR A 331 14.44 -26.81 4.54
N ASP A 332 15.18 -26.62 5.63
CA ASP A 332 15.73 -25.32 5.98
C ASP A 332 17.12 -25.09 5.36
N LEU A 333 17.36 -23.84 4.97
CA LEU A 333 18.64 -23.33 4.53
C LEU A 333 18.99 -22.07 5.34
N THR A 334 20.16 -22.07 5.96
CA THR A 334 20.67 -20.94 6.72
C THR A 334 21.76 -20.23 5.93
N VAL A 335 21.73 -18.90 5.86
CA VAL A 335 22.85 -18.07 5.40
C VAL A 335 23.47 -17.39 6.61
N SER A 336 24.78 -17.58 6.80
CA SER A 336 25.50 -17.06 7.96
C SER A 336 26.54 -16.02 7.55
N ILE A 337 26.81 -15.08 8.45
CA ILE A 337 27.89 -14.11 8.29
C ILE A 337 29.24 -14.83 8.37
N THR A 338 30.11 -14.56 7.39
CA THR A 338 31.44 -15.15 7.30
C THR A 338 32.50 -14.20 7.86
N SER A 339 33.71 -14.70 8.10
CA SER A 339 34.86 -13.87 8.50
C SER A 339 35.29 -12.86 7.44
N ALA A 340 34.75 -12.91 6.22
CA ALA A 340 35.00 -11.87 5.22
C ALA A 340 34.36 -10.52 5.62
N ALA A 341 33.34 -10.54 6.47
CA ALA A 341 32.73 -9.33 7.04
C ALA A 341 33.75 -8.49 7.83
N ASP A 342 34.65 -9.14 8.58
CA ASP A 342 35.64 -8.48 9.45
C ASP A 342 36.61 -7.57 8.68
N ALA A 343 36.76 -7.77 7.36
CA ALA A 343 37.65 -7.00 6.50
C ALA A 343 36.95 -5.85 5.76
N LEU A 344 35.63 -5.70 5.92
CA LEU A 344 34.87 -4.67 5.24
C LEU A 344 35.05 -3.30 5.94
N PRO A 345 35.19 -2.21 5.17
CA PRO A 345 35.26 -0.86 5.73
C PRO A 345 33.89 -0.42 6.30
N PRO A 346 33.84 0.66 7.10
CA PRO A 346 32.59 1.30 7.47
C PRO A 346 31.72 1.62 6.25
N GLY A 347 30.41 1.51 6.40
CA GLY A 347 29.41 1.77 5.37
C GLY A 347 28.44 0.61 5.14
N ARG A 348 27.59 0.75 4.12
CA ARG A 348 26.61 -0.26 3.70
C ARG A 348 27.22 -1.18 2.64
N HIS A 349 27.04 -2.47 2.83
CA HIS A 349 27.47 -3.53 1.95
C HIS A 349 26.27 -4.39 1.62
N ASP A 350 25.74 -4.21 0.41
CA ASP A 350 24.57 -4.96 -0.04
C ASP A 350 24.98 -6.22 -0.82
N GLY A 351 24.03 -7.13 -0.96
CA GLY A 351 24.15 -8.33 -1.77
C GLY A 351 22.80 -9.00 -1.97
N THR A 352 22.83 -10.21 -2.50
CA THR A 352 21.65 -11.02 -2.81
C THR A 352 21.99 -12.49 -2.65
N VAL A 353 21.05 -13.24 -2.05
CA VAL A 353 21.01 -14.70 -2.13
C VAL A 353 20.06 -15.08 -3.25
N THR A 354 20.48 -16.00 -4.12
CA THR A 354 19.69 -16.50 -5.25
C THR A 354 19.44 -17.99 -5.10
N PHE A 355 18.18 -18.39 -5.28
CA PHE A 355 17.69 -19.76 -5.28
C PHE A 355 17.28 -20.11 -6.70
N THR A 356 18.02 -21.01 -7.35
CA THR A 356 17.78 -21.44 -8.74
C THR A 356 17.30 -22.88 -8.78
N TYR A 357 16.25 -23.15 -9.56
CA TYR A 357 15.58 -24.45 -9.59
C TYR A 357 15.96 -25.25 -10.85
N ASP A 358 16.24 -26.55 -10.69
CA ASP A 358 16.58 -27.44 -11.82
C ASP A 358 15.41 -27.80 -12.74
N ASN A 359 14.18 -27.50 -12.32
CA ASN A 359 12.95 -27.68 -13.09
C ASN A 359 12.67 -26.53 -14.08
N GLY A 360 13.52 -25.50 -14.12
CA GLY A 360 13.36 -24.34 -15.02
C GLY A 360 12.42 -23.24 -14.53
N ALA A 361 11.91 -23.33 -13.29
CA ALA A 361 11.19 -22.23 -12.67
C ALA A 361 12.08 -20.99 -12.50
N SER A 362 11.47 -19.81 -12.53
CA SER A 362 12.17 -18.53 -12.30
C SER A 362 12.88 -18.52 -10.95
N PRO A 363 14.13 -18.04 -10.85
CA PRO A 363 14.84 -17.98 -9.57
C PRO A 363 14.15 -17.08 -8.55
N SER A 364 14.23 -17.45 -7.27
CA SER A 364 13.86 -16.57 -6.16
C SER A 364 15.09 -15.87 -5.60
N THR A 365 14.94 -14.65 -5.07
CA THR A 365 16.04 -13.87 -4.49
C THR A 365 15.69 -13.31 -3.11
N ARG A 366 16.69 -13.16 -2.24
CA ARG A 366 16.56 -12.49 -0.94
C ARG A 366 17.63 -11.40 -0.82
N PRO A 367 17.25 -10.14 -0.53
CA PRO A 367 18.24 -9.08 -0.38
C PRO A 367 19.08 -9.32 0.86
N LEU A 368 20.34 -8.92 0.78
CA LEU A 368 21.28 -8.89 1.90
C LEU A 368 21.74 -7.45 2.08
N SER A 369 21.71 -6.94 3.31
CA SER A 369 22.19 -5.61 3.65
C SER A 369 23.01 -5.70 4.93
N MET A 370 24.25 -5.24 4.87
CA MET A 370 25.14 -5.16 6.05
C MET A 370 25.61 -3.73 6.26
N LEU A 371 25.27 -3.16 7.40
CA LEU A 371 25.69 -1.84 7.82
C LEU A 371 26.81 -1.95 8.86
N ILE A 372 28.02 -1.48 8.50
CA ILE A 372 29.22 -1.60 9.34
C ILE A 372 29.65 -0.23 9.84
N GLY A 373 29.88 -0.11 11.14
CA GLY A 373 30.40 1.09 11.79
C GLY A 373 29.57 1.52 12.99
N GLU A 374 30.09 2.47 13.75
CA GLU A 374 29.36 3.11 14.84
C GLU A 374 28.69 4.38 14.29
N PRO A 375 27.37 4.57 14.50
CA PRO A 375 26.72 5.82 14.17
C PRO A 375 27.37 6.98 14.93
N VAL A 376 27.61 8.08 14.23
CA VAL A 376 28.02 9.36 14.80
C VAL A 376 26.91 10.39 14.60
N VAL A 377 26.88 11.41 15.45
CA VAL A 377 25.96 12.54 15.34
C VAL A 377 26.42 13.43 14.19
N PHE A 378 25.63 13.52 13.13
CA PHE A 378 25.82 14.46 12.02
C PHE A 378 25.26 15.84 12.36
N TYR A 379 24.09 15.87 13.01
CA TYR A 379 23.45 17.09 13.46
C TYR A 379 22.77 16.85 14.80
N ALA A 380 22.77 17.85 15.67
CA ALA A 380 22.04 17.83 16.94
C ALA A 380 21.44 19.20 17.24
N TRP A 381 20.20 19.21 17.74
CA TRP A 381 19.49 20.39 18.21
C TRP A 381 18.75 20.06 19.50
N ASP A 382 19.24 20.58 20.62
CA ASP A 382 18.58 20.57 21.94
C ASP A 382 17.45 21.61 22.06
N LEU A 383 17.25 22.40 20.99
CA LEU A 383 16.29 23.50 20.89
C LEU A 383 16.37 24.57 21.99
N ASP A 384 17.49 24.67 22.71
CA ASP A 384 17.73 25.78 23.65
C ASP A 384 17.93 27.11 22.90
N THR A 385 18.22 27.04 21.60
CA THR A 385 18.22 28.17 20.65
C THR A 385 17.39 27.81 19.42
N ASP A 386 16.60 28.77 18.92
CA ASP A 386 15.82 28.59 17.69
C ASP A 386 16.75 28.37 16.48
N PRO A 387 16.71 27.19 15.82
CA PRO A 387 17.50 26.92 14.63
C PRO A 387 16.99 27.66 13.38
N GLY A 388 15.86 28.37 13.46
CA GLY A 388 15.31 29.18 12.37
C GLY A 388 14.69 28.36 11.24
N TRP A 389 14.10 27.22 11.57
CA TRP A 389 13.45 26.33 10.62
C TRP A 389 12.18 26.95 10.03
N SER A 390 11.80 26.48 8.85
CA SER A 390 10.61 27.01 8.16
C SER A 390 9.36 26.43 8.80
N THR A 391 8.47 27.29 9.29
CA THR A 391 7.18 26.91 9.87
C THR A 391 6.01 27.27 8.96
N GLY A 392 4.93 26.50 9.04
CA GLY A 392 3.64 26.78 8.42
C GLY A 392 2.51 26.63 9.43
N GLY A 393 1.42 27.38 9.28
CA GLY A 393 0.34 27.37 10.27
C GLY A 393 0.82 27.85 11.64
N ASP A 394 0.45 27.10 12.69
CA ASP A 394 0.72 27.43 14.09
C ASP A 394 1.94 26.68 14.66
N TRP A 395 2.84 26.20 13.79
CA TRP A 395 4.14 25.70 14.20
C TRP A 395 4.98 26.85 14.79
N GLU A 396 5.43 26.69 16.04
CA GLU A 396 6.16 27.71 16.79
C GLU A 396 7.31 27.09 17.58
N TRP A 397 8.42 27.85 17.72
CA TRP A 397 9.47 27.56 18.68
C TRP A 397 9.24 28.38 19.95
N GLY A 398 9.30 27.73 21.11
CA GLY A 398 9.09 28.41 22.38
C GLY A 398 8.79 27.48 23.54
N VAL A 399 8.33 28.05 24.65
CA VAL A 399 7.98 27.30 25.86
C VAL A 399 6.52 26.83 25.77
N PRO A 400 6.24 25.52 25.78
CA PRO A 400 4.87 25.02 25.77
C PRO A 400 4.19 25.34 27.11
N GLN A 401 2.92 25.74 27.09
CA GLN A 401 2.23 26.26 28.27
C GLN A 401 1.56 25.18 29.14
N GLY A 402 1.61 23.91 28.72
CA GLY A 402 0.92 22.81 29.38
C GLY A 402 -0.60 22.86 29.24
N ASN A 403 -1.10 23.50 28.18
CA ASN A 403 -2.52 23.66 27.85
C ASN A 403 -2.94 22.62 26.80
N GLY A 404 -4.18 22.71 26.30
CA GLY A 404 -4.72 21.75 25.33
C GLY A 404 -5.05 20.37 25.92
N GLY A 405 -4.98 19.35 25.07
CA GLY A 405 -5.37 17.98 25.35
C GLY A 405 -6.86 17.80 25.58
N GLN A 406 -7.76 18.53 24.92
CA GLN A 406 -9.21 18.46 25.20
C GLN A 406 -9.73 17.00 25.24
N TYR A 407 -9.21 16.15 24.36
CA TYR A 407 -9.55 14.74 24.28
C TYR A 407 -8.38 13.79 24.62
N GLY A 408 -7.21 14.32 25.01
CA GLY A 408 -5.99 13.55 25.27
C GLY A 408 -5.18 13.99 26.50
N GLY A 409 -3.86 13.88 26.41
CA GLY A 409 -2.94 14.55 27.34
C GLY A 409 -2.76 16.01 26.94
N PRO A 410 -2.61 16.95 27.90
CA PRO A 410 -2.23 18.32 27.56
C PRO A 410 -0.81 18.35 26.99
N ASP A 411 -0.41 19.49 26.44
CA ASP A 411 0.97 19.79 26.13
C ASP A 411 1.91 19.56 27.34
N PRO A 412 3.20 19.36 27.09
CA PRO A 412 4.20 19.51 28.14
C PRO A 412 4.25 20.97 28.64
N SER A 413 4.88 21.18 29.80
CA SER A 413 5.11 22.54 30.35
C SER A 413 6.57 23.01 30.20
N SER A 414 7.39 22.19 29.55
CA SER A 414 8.80 22.43 29.23
C SER A 414 9.26 21.41 28.18
N GLY A 415 10.37 21.70 27.50
CA GLY A 415 11.11 20.70 26.73
C GLY A 415 11.49 19.44 27.53
N ALA A 416 11.91 18.42 26.81
CA ALA A 416 12.48 17.19 27.35
C ALA A 416 13.81 17.51 28.03
N THR A 417 14.63 18.34 27.37
CA THR A 417 15.70 19.11 27.99
C THR A 417 15.40 20.60 27.85
N GLY A 418 16.14 21.44 28.58
CA GLY A 418 15.90 22.88 28.56
C GLY A 418 14.46 23.28 28.93
N SER A 419 13.92 24.26 28.21
CA SER A 419 12.53 24.71 28.40
C SER A 419 11.77 24.94 27.10
N GLN A 420 12.46 24.88 25.96
CA GLN A 420 11.94 25.28 24.66
C GLN A 420 11.74 24.04 23.79
N VAL A 421 10.78 24.10 22.88
CA VAL A 421 10.44 23.04 21.93
C VAL A 421 10.09 23.67 20.60
N TYR A 422 10.03 22.87 19.54
CA TYR A 422 9.12 23.17 18.44
C TYR A 422 7.80 22.45 18.68
N GLY A 423 6.70 23.17 18.64
CA GLY A 423 5.38 22.58 18.78
C GLY A 423 4.33 23.18 17.86
N TYR A 424 3.24 22.46 17.66
CA TYR A 424 2.09 22.92 16.88
C TYR A 424 1.04 23.48 17.85
N ASN A 425 0.96 24.81 17.94
CA ASN A 425 0.19 25.56 18.94
C ASN A 425 0.64 25.33 20.40
N LEU A 426 1.67 26.06 20.84
CA LEU A 426 2.23 25.94 22.21
C LEU A 426 1.29 26.38 23.35
N ASP A 427 0.11 26.93 23.04
CA ASP A 427 -0.89 27.40 24.02
C ASP A 427 -2.21 26.63 23.94
N GLY A 428 -2.27 25.49 23.22
CA GLY A 428 -3.48 24.68 23.18
C GLY A 428 -3.55 23.66 22.05
N ASP A 429 -4.78 23.27 21.73
CA ASP A 429 -5.03 22.23 20.73
C ASP A 429 -4.88 22.73 19.30
N TYR A 430 -4.57 21.82 18.37
CA TYR A 430 -4.63 22.12 16.94
C TYR A 430 -6.07 22.43 16.47
N ASP A 431 -6.23 23.12 15.34
CA ASP A 431 -7.55 23.50 14.80
C ASP A 431 -8.27 22.35 14.04
N ASP A 432 -9.61 22.34 14.12
CA ASP A 432 -10.47 21.55 13.21
C ASP A 432 -10.29 21.98 11.74
N ARG A 433 -10.51 21.04 10.81
CA ARG A 433 -10.59 21.27 9.35
C ARG A 433 -9.35 21.95 8.77
N MET A 434 -8.18 21.66 9.32
CA MET A 434 -6.93 22.20 8.78
C MET A 434 -6.45 21.38 7.60
N ARG A 435 -5.80 22.07 6.66
CA ARG A 435 -4.92 21.41 5.69
C ARG A 435 -3.57 21.15 6.36
N ALA A 436 -2.85 20.13 5.91
CA ALA A 436 -1.49 19.82 6.37
C ALA A 436 -0.59 21.07 6.45
N GLN A 437 0.07 21.25 7.60
CA GLN A 437 1.03 22.30 7.92
C GLN A 437 2.34 21.68 8.40
N ASN A 438 3.47 22.32 8.07
CA ASN A 438 4.77 21.68 8.20
C ASN A 438 5.75 22.53 9.02
N LEU A 439 6.53 21.87 9.87
CA LEU A 439 7.82 22.35 10.36
C LEU A 439 8.90 21.69 9.51
N THR A 440 9.74 22.46 8.82
CA THR A 440 10.73 21.93 7.88
C THR A 440 12.13 22.43 8.20
N THR A 441 13.08 21.51 8.31
CA THR A 441 14.49 21.82 8.53
C THR A 441 15.09 22.63 7.39
N GLY A 442 16.24 23.27 7.64
CA GLY A 442 17.15 23.67 6.57
C GLY A 442 17.66 22.46 5.75
N GLU A 443 18.39 22.74 4.67
CA GLU A 443 19.09 21.70 3.90
C GLU A 443 20.21 21.09 4.75
N LEU A 444 20.28 19.76 4.75
CA LEU A 444 21.24 18.94 5.47
C LEU A 444 22.19 18.28 4.45
N ASP A 445 23.49 18.36 4.69
CA ASP A 445 24.50 17.65 3.89
C ASP A 445 24.77 16.29 4.53
N LEU A 446 24.15 15.27 3.93
CA LEU A 446 24.25 13.86 4.28
C LEU A 446 24.99 13.08 3.17
N SER A 447 25.80 13.77 2.36
CA SER A 447 26.52 13.17 1.23
C SER A 447 27.52 12.08 1.64
N GLY A 448 28.05 12.17 2.86
CA GLY A 448 28.91 11.16 3.48
C GLY A 448 28.18 10.19 4.42
N ALA A 449 26.87 10.33 4.59
CA ALA A 449 26.08 9.56 5.55
C ALA A 449 25.59 8.24 4.94
N VAL A 450 25.64 7.18 5.75
CA VAL A 450 25.07 5.88 5.43
C VAL A 450 24.34 5.31 6.65
N GLY A 451 23.16 4.74 6.43
CA GLY A 451 22.31 4.22 7.50
C GLY A 451 21.75 5.33 8.38
N THR A 452 21.36 6.46 7.78
CA THR A 452 20.88 7.64 8.51
C THR A 452 19.60 7.35 9.30
N ARG A 453 19.60 7.73 10.58
CA ARG A 453 18.47 7.67 11.51
C ARG A 453 18.17 9.04 12.07
N LEU A 454 16.89 9.35 12.16
CA LEU A 454 16.36 10.48 12.93
C LEU A 454 16.03 9.99 14.34
N GLN A 455 16.58 10.65 15.35
CA GLN A 455 16.25 10.41 16.75
C GLN A 455 15.77 11.72 17.37
N PHE A 456 14.69 11.70 18.16
CA PHE A 456 14.20 12.91 18.85
C PHE A 456 13.26 12.56 20.01
N GLN A 457 13.04 13.51 20.92
CA GLN A 457 12.02 13.42 21.95
C GLN A 457 10.68 13.91 21.38
N ARG A 458 9.69 13.02 21.41
CA ARG A 458 8.32 13.29 20.98
C ARG A 458 7.40 13.46 22.18
N TRP A 459 6.52 14.44 22.08
CA TRP A 459 5.25 14.47 22.79
C TRP A 459 4.16 14.82 21.78
N LEU A 460 3.20 13.91 21.58
CA LEU A 460 2.16 14.09 20.57
C LEU A 460 0.78 13.77 21.15
N GLY A 461 -0.18 14.64 20.85
CA GLY A 461 -1.61 14.36 20.93
C GLY A 461 -2.23 14.44 19.55
N VAL A 462 -2.82 13.36 19.05
CA VAL A 462 -3.55 13.34 17.76
C VAL A 462 -4.60 12.22 17.77
N GLU A 463 -5.72 12.45 17.09
CA GLU A 463 -6.77 11.43 16.89
C GLU A 463 -6.27 10.24 16.02
N GLU A 464 -7.13 9.26 15.80
CA GLU A 464 -6.89 8.16 14.86
C GLU A 464 -6.74 8.68 13.41
N PRO A 465 -5.86 8.06 12.59
CA PRO A 465 -5.43 8.57 11.29
C PRO A 465 -6.56 8.70 10.25
N GLU A 466 -7.71 8.07 10.49
CA GLU A 466 -8.93 8.24 9.72
C GLU A 466 -9.47 9.69 9.75
N TYR A 467 -9.18 10.43 10.82
CA TYR A 467 -9.68 11.78 11.07
C TYR A 467 -8.55 12.80 11.04
N ASP A 468 -7.56 12.63 11.93
CA ASP A 468 -6.48 13.59 12.12
C ASP A 468 -5.12 12.95 11.87
N ASN A 469 -4.30 13.66 11.10
CA ASN A 469 -3.04 13.12 10.60
C ASN A 469 -1.84 13.83 11.23
N ALA A 470 -0.85 13.06 11.63
CA ALA A 470 0.47 13.51 12.01
C ALA A 470 1.50 12.64 11.28
N SER A 471 2.52 13.24 10.68
CA SER A 471 3.54 12.46 9.96
C SER A 471 4.92 13.11 9.96
N ILE A 472 5.93 12.31 9.62
CA ILE A 472 7.29 12.75 9.33
C ILE A 472 7.57 12.41 7.87
N GLU A 473 8.04 13.40 7.14
CA GLU A 473 8.39 13.25 5.74
C GLU A 473 9.81 13.73 5.50
N VAL A 474 10.51 13.05 4.59
CA VAL A 474 11.89 13.36 4.24
C VAL A 474 12.05 13.48 2.73
N THR A 475 13.09 14.19 2.33
CA THR A 475 13.47 14.39 0.92
C THR A 475 14.98 14.32 0.81
N GLY A 476 15.46 13.68 -0.25
CA GLY A 476 16.88 13.68 -0.63
C GLY A 476 17.18 14.59 -1.81
N ASP A 477 16.22 15.40 -2.29
CA ASP A 477 16.35 16.15 -3.53
C ASP A 477 16.00 17.65 -3.42
N GLY A 478 16.13 18.21 -2.21
CA GLY A 478 15.86 19.62 -1.92
C GLY A 478 14.37 19.96 -1.96
N GLY A 479 13.53 19.05 -1.48
CA GLY A 479 12.10 19.28 -1.31
C GLY A 479 11.25 19.14 -2.56
N ARG A 480 11.77 18.52 -3.64
CA ARG A 480 10.99 18.27 -4.86
C ARG A 480 10.10 17.04 -4.72
N ASN A 481 10.62 15.99 -4.09
CA ASN A 481 9.88 14.78 -3.78
C ASN A 481 10.01 14.47 -2.28
N TRP A 482 8.86 14.42 -1.60
CA TRP A 482 8.76 14.09 -0.18
C TRP A 482 8.24 12.66 -0.03
N GLN A 483 8.85 11.90 0.87
CA GLN A 483 8.43 10.55 1.22
C GLN A 483 8.06 10.51 2.71
N THR A 484 6.87 10.01 3.01
CA THR A 484 6.42 9.77 4.39
C THR A 484 7.15 8.55 4.96
N VAL A 485 7.89 8.75 6.06
CA VAL A 485 8.68 7.71 6.74
C VAL A 485 8.07 7.29 8.08
N TRP A 486 7.19 8.12 8.62
CA TRP A 486 6.42 7.83 9.83
C TRP A 486 5.06 8.54 9.73
N LYS A 487 4.01 7.92 10.26
CA LYS A 487 2.70 8.55 10.46
C LYS A 487 2.01 7.92 11.67
N ASN A 488 1.05 8.62 12.28
CA ASN A 488 0.21 8.01 13.29
C ASN A 488 -0.58 6.82 12.69
N ASP A 489 -0.59 5.70 13.40
CA ASP A 489 -1.31 4.46 13.06
C ASP A 489 -2.50 4.21 14.00
N GLY A 490 -2.77 5.16 14.89
CA GLY A 490 -3.88 5.19 15.82
C GLY A 490 -3.92 6.51 16.59
N GLU A 491 -4.84 6.61 17.55
CA GLU A 491 -4.91 7.73 18.49
C GLU A 491 -3.67 7.75 19.40
N ILE A 492 -3.01 8.91 19.52
CA ILE A 492 -1.85 9.11 20.38
C ILE A 492 -2.19 10.17 21.42
N THR A 493 -1.93 9.88 22.70
CA THR A 493 -2.26 10.75 23.84
C THR A 493 -1.13 10.78 24.86
N ASP A 494 0.05 11.23 24.44
CA ASP A 494 1.23 11.24 25.30
C ASP A 494 1.02 12.07 26.57
N ARG A 495 1.68 11.63 27.65
CA ARG A 495 1.73 12.33 28.95
C ARG A 495 3.15 12.41 29.51
N SER A 496 4.12 12.05 28.70
CA SER A 496 5.55 12.06 28.98
C SER A 496 6.30 12.03 27.66
N TRP A 497 7.47 12.67 27.62
CA TRP A 497 8.39 12.59 26.49
C TRP A 497 8.77 11.14 26.19
N THR A 498 8.72 10.80 24.90
CA THR A 498 9.06 9.49 24.37
C THR A 498 10.18 9.66 23.35
N LEU A 499 11.27 8.91 23.51
CA LEU A 499 12.34 8.87 22.52
C LEU A 499 11.85 8.10 21.29
N GLU A 500 11.85 8.75 20.15
CA GLU A 500 11.54 8.17 18.85
C GLU A 500 12.81 7.96 18.03
N GLU A 501 12.84 6.88 17.27
CA GLU A 501 13.89 6.56 16.31
C GLU A 501 13.25 6.14 14.98
N VAL A 502 13.59 6.83 13.90
CA VAL A 502 13.04 6.61 12.56
C VAL A 502 14.17 6.40 11.56
N ASP A 503 14.14 5.29 10.83
CA ASP A 503 15.06 5.06 9.71
C ASP A 503 14.65 5.93 8.52
N ILE A 504 15.54 6.80 8.08
CA ILE A 504 15.34 7.70 6.94
C ILE A 504 16.34 7.44 5.80
N SER A 505 17.19 6.42 5.98
CA SER A 505 18.37 6.14 5.16
C SER A 505 18.04 5.89 3.69
N ALA A 506 16.92 5.23 3.40
CA ALA A 506 16.47 4.95 2.04
C ALA A 506 16.25 6.21 1.17
N VAL A 507 16.05 7.37 1.79
CA VAL A 507 15.74 8.63 1.10
C VAL A 507 16.89 9.63 1.16
N VAL A 508 17.59 9.70 2.28
CA VAL A 508 18.53 10.81 2.55
C VAL A 508 20.01 10.42 2.49
N ASP A 509 20.36 9.13 2.56
CA ASP A 509 21.75 8.70 2.48
C ASP A 509 22.39 9.18 1.17
N GLY A 510 23.58 9.79 1.27
CA GLY A 510 24.31 10.31 0.11
C GLY A 510 23.76 11.61 -0.49
N SER A 511 22.70 12.21 0.10
CA SER A 511 22.15 13.49 -0.37
C SER A 511 22.88 14.68 0.24
N SER A 512 23.25 15.67 -0.57
CA SER A 512 23.84 16.93 -0.09
C SER A 512 22.81 18.03 0.22
N ASN A 513 21.52 17.74 0.07
CA ASN A 513 20.45 18.71 0.25
C ASN A 513 19.18 18.03 0.78
N ALA A 514 19.39 17.14 1.75
CA ALA A 514 18.30 16.45 2.43
C ALA A 514 17.50 17.42 3.29
N GLN A 515 16.22 17.17 3.48
CA GLN A 515 15.40 17.90 4.45
C GLN A 515 14.43 16.95 5.14
N ILE A 516 14.06 17.32 6.36
CA ILE A 516 13.10 16.60 7.18
C ILE A 516 11.96 17.57 7.51
N ARG A 517 10.72 17.08 7.53
CA ARG A 517 9.60 17.85 8.03
C ARG A 517 8.66 17.04 8.88
N TRP A 518 8.16 17.68 9.93
CA TRP A 518 7.03 17.19 10.73
C TRP A 518 5.76 17.86 10.23
N VAL A 519 4.72 17.06 10.08
CA VAL A 519 3.46 17.46 9.48
C VAL A 519 2.36 17.31 10.52
N MET A 520 1.58 18.38 10.68
CA MET A 520 0.31 18.37 11.40
C MET A 520 -0.83 18.56 10.40
N GLY A 521 -1.80 17.67 10.45
CA GLY A 521 -2.96 17.63 9.57
C GLY A 521 -2.73 16.85 8.25
N SER A 522 -3.76 16.72 7.41
CA SER A 522 -5.10 17.33 7.56
C SER A 522 -5.89 16.81 8.75
N THR A 523 -6.81 17.65 9.25
CA THR A 523 -7.75 17.31 10.32
C THR A 523 -9.19 17.39 9.85
N ASP A 524 -10.09 16.69 10.55
CA ASP A 524 -11.50 16.59 10.19
C ASP A 524 -12.38 17.59 10.99
N GLU A 525 -13.65 17.27 11.24
CA GLU A 525 -14.51 18.06 12.11
C GLU A 525 -14.65 17.51 13.53
N GLY A 526 -13.75 17.93 14.41
CA GLY A 526 -13.89 17.77 15.85
C GLY A 526 -12.66 17.12 16.47
N TYR A 527 -12.76 16.92 17.78
CA TYR A 527 -11.79 16.20 18.61
C TYR A 527 -10.34 16.60 18.38
N THR A 528 -9.99 17.77 18.90
CA THR A 528 -8.63 18.28 18.82
C THR A 528 -7.81 17.91 20.05
N TYR A 529 -6.51 17.76 19.82
CA TYR A 529 -5.52 17.36 20.81
C TYR A 529 -4.35 18.35 20.77
N CYS A 530 -3.39 18.18 21.68
CA CYS A 530 -2.28 19.12 21.84
C CYS A 530 -1.30 19.16 20.66
N GLY A 531 -1.41 18.26 19.68
CA GLY A 531 -0.54 18.26 18.51
C GLY A 531 0.90 17.88 18.87
N TRP A 532 1.83 18.28 18.00
CA TRP A 532 3.24 17.96 18.15
C TRP A 532 3.94 18.87 19.17
N ASN A 533 4.83 18.29 19.96
CA ASN A 533 5.99 18.94 20.56
C ASN A 533 7.23 18.07 20.34
N ILE A 534 8.33 18.70 19.94
CA ILE A 534 9.55 18.05 19.46
C ILE A 534 10.73 18.68 20.20
N ASP A 535 11.63 17.85 20.69
CA ASP A 535 12.86 18.27 21.36
C ASP A 535 14.01 17.27 21.15
N ASP A 536 15.24 17.63 21.54
CA ASP A 536 16.44 16.78 21.48
C ASP A 536 16.63 16.03 20.13
N ILE A 537 16.61 16.76 19.01
CA ILE A 537 16.72 16.16 17.67
C ILE A 537 18.17 15.81 17.36
N GLU A 538 18.43 14.57 16.96
CA GLU A 538 19.72 14.09 16.47
C GLU A 538 19.56 13.38 15.12
N ILE A 539 20.50 13.65 14.21
CA ILE A 539 20.68 12.89 12.97
C ILE A 539 21.92 12.02 13.13
N LEU A 540 21.72 10.71 13.19
CA LEU A 540 22.77 9.73 13.43
C LEU A 540 23.04 8.97 12.14
N ALA A 541 24.30 8.83 11.74
CA ALA A 541 24.67 8.02 10.59
C ALA A 541 26.10 7.48 10.70
N ILE A 542 26.41 6.48 9.90
CA ILE A 542 27.79 6.02 9.72
C ILE A 542 28.43 6.87 8.64
N GLY A 543 29.59 7.43 8.95
CA GLY A 543 30.33 8.29 8.04
C GLY A 543 31.03 9.41 8.80
N GLU A 544 31.55 10.37 8.05
CA GLU A 544 32.14 11.58 8.61
C GLU A 544 31.19 12.75 8.31
N PRO A 545 30.74 13.51 9.32
CA PRO A 545 29.96 14.71 9.08
C PRO A 545 30.77 15.72 8.26
N SER A 546 30.11 16.43 7.36
CA SER A 546 30.73 17.53 6.61
C SER A 546 31.16 18.61 7.60
N VAL A 547 32.47 18.74 7.84
CA VAL A 547 33.03 19.85 8.61
C VAL A 547 32.70 21.16 7.89
N THR A 548 31.75 21.91 8.43
CA THR A 548 31.77 23.35 8.26
C THR A 548 32.74 23.86 9.31
N GLU A 549 33.86 24.45 8.88
CA GLU A 549 34.72 25.17 9.83
C GLU A 549 33.90 26.33 10.38
N GLU A 550 33.35 26.17 11.59
CA GLU A 550 33.01 27.33 12.40
C GLU A 550 34.33 28.00 12.76
N ASP A 551 34.56 29.19 12.20
CA ASP A 551 35.58 30.12 12.66
C ASP A 551 35.45 30.29 14.19
N ASP A 552 36.26 29.58 14.98
CA ASP A 552 36.42 29.82 16.42
C ASP A 552 37.20 31.14 16.60
N PRO A 553 36.61 32.23 17.13
CA PRO A 553 37.35 33.44 17.39
C PRO A 553 38.09 33.42 18.75
N SER A 554 38.36 32.24 19.32
CA SER A 554 38.92 32.11 20.68
C SER A 554 40.07 31.11 20.85
N ASP A 555 41.08 31.16 19.97
CA ASP A 555 42.43 30.69 20.32
C ASP A 555 43.44 31.85 20.43
N PRO A 556 43.73 32.34 21.66
CA PRO A 556 44.86 33.23 21.91
C PRO A 556 46.07 32.43 22.44
N ASP A 557 46.48 31.34 21.80
CA ASP A 557 47.75 30.67 22.14
C ASP A 557 48.49 30.12 20.91
N THR A 558 48.87 31.03 20.00
CA THR A 558 50.10 30.85 19.22
C THR A 558 51.08 31.99 19.51
N PRO A 559 52.31 31.68 20.00
CA PRO A 559 53.32 32.71 20.23
C PRO A 559 53.76 33.33 18.90
N ASP A 560 53.56 34.63 18.80
CA ASP A 560 54.20 35.53 17.84
C ASP A 560 55.73 35.40 17.96
N ASP A 561 56.33 34.69 17.02
CA ASP A 561 57.78 34.72 16.79
C ASP A 561 58.03 35.08 15.34
N THR A 562 58.00 36.38 15.03
CA THR A 562 59.02 36.99 14.14
C THR A 562 59.00 38.52 14.24
N ALA A 563 59.72 39.05 15.23
CA ALA A 563 60.22 40.42 15.19
C ALA A 563 61.76 40.45 15.17
N GLU A 564 62.26 41.12 14.14
CA GLU A 564 63.58 41.75 14.01
C GLU A 564 64.79 40.91 13.57
N ARG A 565 65.15 41.06 12.29
CA ARG A 565 66.45 41.68 11.97
C ARG A 565 66.45 42.43 10.64
N ASP A 566 66.57 43.73 10.77
CA ASP A 566 66.97 44.72 9.77
C ASP A 566 68.43 44.51 9.33
N THR A 567 68.71 44.59 8.02
CA THR A 567 69.78 45.45 7.44
C THR A 567 69.76 45.39 5.90
N ALA A 568 69.51 46.56 5.30
CA ALA A 568 70.04 47.17 4.07
C ALA A 568 70.76 46.28 3.01
N ASP A 569 70.64 46.46 1.69
CA ASP A 569 70.73 47.73 0.94
C ASP A 569 70.50 47.47 -0.58
N THR A 570 70.09 48.52 -1.30
CA THR A 570 70.25 48.79 -2.77
C THR A 570 69.44 48.06 -3.86
N GLU A 571 68.49 48.80 -4.46
CA GLU A 571 68.07 48.84 -5.89
C GLU A 571 69.24 49.32 -6.83
N PRO A 572 69.15 49.37 -8.20
CA PRO A 572 68.03 49.11 -9.13
C PRO A 572 68.39 48.38 -10.46
N SER A 573 67.37 48.25 -11.34
CA SER A 573 67.37 48.45 -12.82
C SER A 573 67.06 47.25 -13.76
N THR A 574 66.04 47.48 -14.59
CA THR A 574 65.59 46.79 -15.83
C THR A 574 66.56 47.09 -17.01
N PRO A 575 66.37 46.66 -18.31
CA PRO A 575 65.25 45.97 -18.98
C PRO A 575 65.63 44.94 -20.13
N GLU A 576 64.59 44.47 -20.85
CA GLU A 576 64.56 43.97 -22.27
C GLU A 576 65.18 42.58 -22.61
N THR A 577 64.51 41.68 -23.34
CA THR A 577 64.17 41.80 -24.77
C THR A 577 63.23 40.66 -25.25
N ARG A 578 62.51 40.96 -26.34
CA ARG A 578 61.62 40.11 -27.16
C ARG A 578 62.35 39.01 -27.92
N ASP A 579 61.67 37.91 -28.24
CA ASP A 579 61.82 37.23 -29.54
C ASP A 579 60.51 36.58 -30.01
N SER A 580 60.35 36.54 -31.32
CA SER A 580 59.17 36.35 -32.15
C SER A 580 59.30 35.10 -33.02
N SER A 581 58.21 34.34 -33.23
CA SER A 581 57.91 33.69 -34.52
C SER A 581 56.56 32.95 -34.52
N ASP A 582 55.63 33.50 -35.32
CA ASP A 582 54.49 32.87 -36.03
C ASP A 582 55.04 31.94 -37.18
N PRO A 583 54.29 31.10 -37.96
CA PRO A 583 52.85 31.20 -38.23
C PRO A 583 51.97 29.96 -38.53
N SER A 584 50.65 30.26 -38.55
CA SER A 584 49.55 29.75 -39.42
C SER A 584 48.97 28.34 -39.19
N ILE A 585 47.63 28.21 -39.09
CA ILE A 585 46.69 27.79 -40.17
C ILE A 585 45.25 28.29 -39.84
N GLU A 586 44.60 28.75 -40.92
CA GLU A 586 43.27 29.34 -41.26
C GLU A 586 42.02 28.92 -40.43
N GLU A 587 41.17 29.84 -39.96
CA GLU A 587 40.08 30.63 -40.64
C GLU A 587 38.95 29.79 -41.30
N ASP A 588 37.73 29.86 -40.74
CA ASP A 588 36.58 30.40 -41.49
C ASP A 588 35.51 31.01 -40.57
N THR A 589 34.94 32.08 -41.12
CA THR A 589 34.11 33.22 -40.70
C THR A 589 32.69 32.86 -40.18
N ALA A 590 32.13 33.50 -39.14
CA ALA A 590 31.68 34.87 -38.88
C ALA A 590 30.25 35.23 -39.36
N VAL A 591 29.33 35.33 -38.39
CA VAL A 591 28.32 36.39 -38.11
C VAL A 591 27.62 37.12 -39.27
N MET A 592 26.27 37.10 -39.31
CA MET A 592 25.40 38.31 -39.32
C MET A 592 23.88 38.03 -39.36
N ASP A 593 23.21 38.62 -38.36
CA ASP A 593 21.88 39.29 -38.25
C ASP A 593 20.55 38.79 -38.88
N PRO A 594 19.41 39.09 -38.21
CA PRO A 594 18.05 38.66 -38.54
C PRO A 594 17.28 39.72 -39.35
N ASP A 595 16.25 39.31 -40.11
CA ASP A 595 14.97 40.04 -40.16
C ASP A 595 13.91 39.41 -41.07
N SER A 596 12.67 39.61 -40.64
CA SER A 596 11.42 39.67 -41.42
C SER A 596 10.77 38.37 -41.93
N ILE A 597 9.66 37.99 -41.28
CA ILE A 597 8.54 37.33 -41.97
C ILE A 597 7.34 38.28 -41.94
N THR A 598 7.02 38.83 -43.12
CA THR A 598 5.75 39.48 -43.41
C THR A 598 4.84 38.49 -44.16
N ASN A 599 3.72 38.19 -43.51
CA ASN A 599 2.33 38.29 -43.96
C ASN A 599 1.81 37.74 -45.31
N GLU A 600 0.54 37.34 -45.22
CA GLU A 600 -0.49 37.05 -46.24
C GLU A 600 -0.57 35.59 -46.78
N LYS A 601 -1.72 34.91 -46.87
CA LYS A 601 -3.14 35.35 -46.88
C LYS A 601 -4.09 34.13 -46.82
N GLY A 602 -5.30 34.35 -46.29
CA GLY A 602 -6.52 33.59 -46.64
C GLY A 602 -7.30 33.06 -45.43
N ALA A 603 -8.09 33.87 -44.71
CA ALA A 603 -9.52 34.14 -44.97
C ALA A 603 -10.45 32.95 -44.63
N ALA A 604 -11.55 33.07 -43.88
CA ALA A 604 -12.22 34.21 -43.28
C ALA A 604 -13.36 33.74 -42.33
N SER A 605 -13.71 34.64 -41.41
CA SER A 605 -15.08 34.99 -40.98
C SER A 605 -15.89 33.98 -40.14
N GLY A 606 -16.49 34.34 -39.00
CA GLY A 606 -16.67 35.68 -38.44
C GLY A 606 -17.60 35.62 -37.21
N CYS A 607 -17.32 36.54 -36.30
CA CYS A 607 -17.93 36.79 -35.00
C CYS A 607 -19.43 37.16 -35.05
N ALA A 608 -20.09 37.12 -33.89
CA ALA A 608 -20.68 38.33 -33.29
C ALA A 608 -21.09 38.13 -31.81
N CYS A 609 -20.60 39.01 -30.94
CA CYS A 609 -21.26 39.38 -29.69
C CYS A 609 -22.51 40.23 -29.96
N SER A 610 -23.54 40.13 -29.12
CA SER A 610 -24.06 41.26 -28.31
C SER A 610 -25.43 40.96 -27.69
N THR A 611 -25.62 41.58 -26.52
CA THR A 611 -26.75 41.65 -25.58
C THR A 611 -28.16 41.86 -26.15
N THR A 612 -29.19 41.33 -25.47
CA THR A 612 -30.35 42.09 -24.88
C THR A 612 -31.41 41.17 -24.25
N LYS A 613 -31.94 41.56 -23.08
CA LYS A 613 -33.19 41.07 -22.46
C LYS A 613 -34.42 41.63 -23.22
N PRO A 614 -35.63 41.01 -23.13
CA PRO A 614 -36.62 41.51 -22.16
C PRO A 614 -37.55 40.44 -21.52
N LEU A 615 -38.22 40.91 -20.47
CA LEU A 615 -39.24 40.27 -19.61
C LEU A 615 -40.57 39.90 -20.31
N ARG A 616 -41.23 38.85 -19.79
CA ARG A 616 -42.69 38.63 -19.54
C ARG A 616 -42.78 37.24 -18.88
N GLY A 617 -43.47 36.94 -17.77
CA GLY A 617 -44.60 37.56 -17.08
C GLY A 617 -45.69 36.48 -16.87
N THR A 618 -46.23 36.35 -15.64
CA THR A 618 -47.32 35.47 -15.16
C THR A 618 -46.90 34.03 -14.81
N GLY A 619 -47.20 33.41 -13.66
CA GLY A 619 -48.12 33.70 -12.54
C GLY A 619 -49.04 32.49 -12.30
N TRP A 620 -49.45 32.26 -11.03
CA TRP A 620 -50.41 31.26 -10.48
C TRP A 620 -49.77 29.97 -9.91
N LEU A 621 -49.51 29.85 -8.60
CA LEU A 621 -50.36 29.64 -7.40
C LEU A 621 -51.13 28.30 -7.30
N LEU A 622 -50.69 27.49 -6.30
CA LEU A 622 -51.45 26.81 -5.23
C LEU A 622 -52.66 25.92 -5.58
N ALA A 623 -52.57 24.64 -5.17
CA ALA A 623 -53.44 24.08 -4.12
C ALA A 623 -53.04 22.62 -3.82
N GLY A 624 -52.76 22.33 -2.54
CA GLY A 624 -52.73 20.96 -2.02
C GLY A 624 -54.12 20.46 -1.65
N LEU A 625 -54.25 19.16 -1.41
CA LEU A 625 -55.23 18.55 -0.51
C LEU A 625 -54.84 17.10 -0.23
N ALA A 626 -54.60 16.82 1.06
CA ALA A 626 -54.80 15.50 1.66
C ALA A 626 -56.25 15.06 1.42
N THR A 627 -56.68 13.79 1.53
CA THR A 627 -56.71 13.03 2.78
C THR A 627 -57.35 11.65 2.53
N LEU A 628 -57.05 10.74 3.46
CA LEU A 628 -57.91 9.70 4.05
C LEU A 628 -58.13 8.34 3.35
N ALA A 629 -57.67 7.34 4.10
CA ALA A 629 -58.07 5.95 4.16
C ALA A 629 -59.59 5.71 4.11
N THR A 630 -59.97 4.56 3.56
CA THR A 630 -61.23 3.90 3.91
C THR A 630 -61.01 2.40 4.04
N ILE A 631 -61.09 1.91 5.28
CA ILE A 631 -61.35 0.51 5.62
C ILE A 631 -62.86 0.28 5.47
N ARG A 632 -63.28 -0.80 4.79
CA ARG A 632 -64.57 -1.45 5.08
C ARG A 632 -64.51 -2.96 4.82
N ARG A 633 -64.49 -3.71 5.92
CA ARG A 633 -64.92 -5.10 6.09
C ARG A 633 -66.40 -5.26 5.72
N ARG A 634 -66.80 -6.36 5.04
CA ARG A 634 -67.43 -7.59 5.61
C ARG A 634 -68.33 -8.34 4.60
N GLN A 635 -68.28 -9.67 4.72
CA GLN A 635 -69.30 -10.71 4.44
C GLN A 635 -69.56 -11.03 2.96
N ASP A 636 -69.57 -12.30 2.53
CA ASP A 636 -70.07 -13.51 3.21
C ASP A 636 -69.04 -14.62 3.48
#